data_AF-A0A973BBD4-F1
#
_entry.id   AF-A0A973BBD4-F1
#
_cell.length_a   1.000
_cell.length_b   1.000
_cell.length_c   1.000
_cell.angle_alpha   90.00
_cell.angle_beta   90.00
_cell.angle_gamma   90.00
#
_symmetry.space_group_name_H-M   'P 1'
#
loop_
_entity.id
_entity.type
_entity.pdbx_description
1 polymer ?
#
loop_
_entity_poly.entity_id
_entity_poly.type
_entity_poly.pdbx_seq_one_letter_code
_entity_poly.pdbx_strand_id
1 'polypeptide(L)'
;MLPIAIKPIIESLLDFVLENTSSSEQVSLLDEHYRSLPDIIAFSNHKFYGNSLRVMSSTPANKGRQSVFIKKVGGVQDENGTNSLEAEAILIHIKEVIVQEEELPNEHCSSIGVLSPFRNQTDYLSEYFKTHLTFEDIKRHKIRLGTPYHFQGEERDIMLLSMALDNNSHPAGFKYLNKEDVFNVAITRA
;
A
#
# COMPACT_ATOMS: atom_id res chain seq x y z
N MET A 1 -13.28 48.34 -7.96
CA MET A 1 -13.97 47.04 -8.11
C MET A 1 -12.88 45.97 -8.11
N LEU A 2 -12.57 45.41 -6.94
CA LEU A 2 -11.53 44.38 -6.80
C LEU A 2 -12.11 43.02 -7.21
N PRO A 3 -11.40 42.20 -7.98
CA PRO A 3 -11.87 40.87 -8.32
C PRO A 3 -11.83 40.00 -7.07
N ILE A 4 -12.99 39.46 -6.69
CA ILE A 4 -13.10 38.39 -5.69
C ILE A 4 -12.48 37.16 -6.35
N ALA A 5 -11.26 36.82 -5.95
CA ALA A 5 -10.67 35.54 -6.31
C ALA A 5 -11.50 34.44 -5.63
N ILE A 6 -12.32 33.74 -6.41
CA ILE A 6 -12.97 32.51 -5.96
C ILE A 6 -11.86 31.46 -5.80
N LYS A 7 -11.40 31.29 -4.56
CA LYS A 7 -10.50 30.20 -4.18
C LYS A 7 -11.27 28.89 -4.43
N PRO A 8 -10.72 27.90 -5.17
CA PRO A 8 -11.41 26.65 -5.37
C PRO A 8 -11.56 25.96 -4.00
N ILE A 9 -12.80 25.66 -3.62
CA ILE A 9 -13.11 24.86 -2.44
C ILE A 9 -12.75 23.41 -2.80
N ILE A 10 -11.58 22.96 -2.37
CA ILE A 10 -11.16 21.55 -2.40
C ILE A 10 -11.33 21.00 -0.99
N GLU A 11 -12.55 21.10 -0.45
CA GLU A 11 -12.91 20.53 0.84
C GLU A 11 -14.00 19.51 0.57
N SER A 12 -13.81 18.29 1.08
CA SER A 12 -14.84 17.27 1.00
C SER A 12 -16.07 17.71 1.80
N LEU A 13 -17.23 17.10 1.52
CA LEU A 13 -18.42 17.35 2.33
C LEU A 13 -18.16 17.08 3.82
N LEU A 14 -17.29 16.09 4.12
CA LEU A 14 -16.87 15.80 5.48
C LEU A 14 -16.08 16.97 6.09
N ASP A 15 -15.11 17.53 5.36
CA ASP A 15 -14.31 18.66 5.84
C ASP A 15 -15.20 19.88 6.13
N PHE A 16 -16.12 20.20 5.20
CA PHE A 16 -17.09 21.28 5.39
C PHE A 16 -17.95 21.07 6.64
N VAL A 17 -18.46 19.84 6.86
CA VAL A 17 -19.26 19.54 8.04
C VAL A 17 -18.43 19.64 9.32
N LEU A 18 -17.19 19.13 9.33
CA LEU A 18 -16.30 19.20 10.49
C LEU A 18 -15.97 20.65 10.87
N GLU A 19 -15.67 21.50 9.89
CA GLU A 19 -15.40 22.93 10.12
C GLU A 19 -16.61 23.70 10.66
N ASN A 20 -17.82 23.26 10.32
CA ASN A 20 -19.07 23.89 10.74
C ASN A 20 -19.73 23.20 11.95
N THR A 21 -19.10 22.16 12.52
CA THR A 21 -19.58 21.47 13.70
C THR A 21 -19.02 22.13 14.95
N SER A 22 -19.88 22.71 15.78
CA SER A 22 -19.46 23.50 16.95
C SER A 22 -19.14 22.68 18.19
N SER A 23 -19.53 21.39 18.23
CA SER A 23 -19.35 20.51 19.40
C SER A 23 -18.58 19.25 19.06
N SER A 24 -17.54 18.98 19.85
CA SER A 24 -16.75 17.74 19.79
C SER A 24 -17.57 16.48 20.10
N GLU A 25 -18.74 16.59 20.74
CA GLU A 25 -19.61 15.45 21.06
C GLU A 25 -20.25 14.82 19.81
N GLN A 26 -20.22 15.52 18.67
CA GLN A 26 -20.80 15.05 17.41
C GLN A 26 -19.78 14.32 16.51
N VAL A 27 -18.51 14.25 16.93
CA VAL A 27 -17.44 13.57 16.20
C VAL A 27 -16.91 12.43 17.05
N SER A 28 -17.08 11.19 16.57
CA SER A 28 -16.51 9.99 17.19
C SER A 28 -15.38 9.46 16.33
N LEU A 29 -14.18 9.36 16.90
CA LEU A 29 -13.05 8.69 16.27
C LEU A 29 -13.17 7.19 16.53
N LEU A 30 -13.20 6.40 15.45
CA LEU A 30 -12.99 4.95 15.55
C LEU A 30 -11.49 4.72 15.70
N ASP A 31 -11.07 4.41 16.92
CA ASP A 31 -9.66 4.30 17.29
C ASP A 31 -9.17 2.86 17.38
N GLU A 32 -10.01 1.85 17.14
CA GLU A 32 -9.61 0.45 17.16
C GLU A 32 -9.16 -0.04 15.78
N HIS A 33 -7.91 -0.51 15.66
CA HIS A 33 -7.33 -1.03 14.41
C HIS A 33 -7.19 -2.55 14.45
N TYR A 34 -7.91 -3.23 13.57
CA TYR A 34 -8.00 -4.70 13.55
C TYR A 34 -7.23 -5.37 12.40
N ARG A 35 -6.73 -4.59 11.44
CA ARG A 35 -6.15 -5.11 10.19
C ARG A 35 -4.68 -5.50 10.37
N SER A 36 -3.83 -4.49 10.35
CA SER A 36 -2.39 -4.69 10.23
C SER A 36 -1.76 -5.15 11.53
N LEU A 37 -0.69 -5.94 11.42
CA LEU A 37 0.16 -6.27 12.55
C LEU A 37 0.76 -4.99 13.19
N PRO A 38 1.11 -5.03 14.48
CA PRO A 38 1.65 -3.87 15.20
C PRO A 38 2.82 -3.20 14.49
N ASP A 39 3.73 -3.98 13.91
CA ASP A 39 4.92 -3.47 13.22
C ASP A 39 4.59 -2.71 11.92
N ILE A 40 3.51 -3.10 11.21
CA ILE A 40 3.05 -2.43 9.98
C ILE A 40 2.40 -1.09 10.31
N ILE A 41 1.43 -1.07 11.23
CA ILE A 41 0.65 0.14 11.53
C ILE A 41 1.42 1.16 12.37
N ALA A 42 2.50 0.75 13.07
CA ALA A 42 3.26 1.60 13.98
C ALA A 42 3.67 2.94 13.36
N PHE A 43 4.21 2.92 12.14
CA PHE A 43 4.61 4.14 11.45
C PHE A 43 3.42 5.07 11.21
N SER A 44 2.33 4.56 10.61
CA SER A 44 1.17 5.38 10.27
C SER A 44 0.46 5.88 11.52
N ASN A 45 0.31 5.05 12.56
CA ASN A 45 -0.30 5.44 13.82
C ASN A 45 0.45 6.62 14.46
N HIS A 46 1.78 6.55 14.49
CA HIS A 46 2.62 7.64 14.99
C HIS A 46 2.53 8.89 14.10
N LYS A 47 2.64 8.72 12.78
CA LYS A 47 2.80 9.84 11.84
C LYS A 47 1.51 10.59 11.51
N PHE A 48 0.39 9.88 11.39
CA PHE A 48 -0.89 10.43 10.90
C PHE A 48 -1.98 10.47 11.98
N TYR A 49 -1.89 9.62 13.00
CA TYR A 49 -2.94 9.49 14.04
C TYR A 49 -2.46 9.90 15.43
N GLY A 50 -1.23 10.39 15.59
CA GLY A 50 -0.70 10.82 16.90
C GLY A 50 -0.72 9.73 17.97
N ASN A 51 -0.59 8.46 17.56
CA ASN A 51 -0.75 7.25 18.39
C ASN A 51 -2.14 7.05 19.02
N SER A 52 -3.18 7.66 18.46
CA SER A 52 -4.54 7.47 18.96
C SER A 52 -5.10 6.07 18.66
N LEU A 53 -4.57 5.35 17.67
CA LEU A 53 -5.10 4.03 17.31
C LEU A 53 -4.66 2.94 18.31
N ARG A 54 -5.64 2.22 18.85
CA ARG A 54 -5.51 1.00 19.64
C ARG A 54 -5.42 -0.22 18.72
N VAL A 55 -4.26 -0.85 18.67
CA VAL A 55 -3.99 -2.00 17.80
C VAL A 55 -4.52 -3.28 18.43
N MET A 56 -5.60 -3.83 17.87
CA MET A 56 -6.31 -5.00 18.39
C MET A 56 -5.80 -6.32 17.81
N SER A 57 -5.02 -6.26 16.72
CA SER A 57 -4.35 -7.41 16.08
C SER A 57 -3.13 -7.92 16.87
N SER A 58 -2.71 -7.22 17.93
CA SER A 58 -1.56 -7.59 18.75
C SER A 58 -1.86 -8.82 19.61
N THR A 59 -1.19 -9.93 19.32
CA THR A 59 -1.21 -11.16 20.12
C THR A 59 0.17 -11.41 20.72
N PRO A 60 0.29 -12.19 21.82
CA PRO A 60 1.60 -12.58 22.35
C PRO A 60 2.51 -13.25 21.32
N ALA A 61 1.94 -13.91 20.30
CA ALA A 61 2.67 -14.61 19.25
C ALA A 61 3.22 -13.69 18.15
N ASN A 62 2.64 -12.50 17.94
CA ASN A 62 3.08 -11.55 16.91
C ASN A 62 3.69 -10.26 17.49
N LYS A 63 3.58 -10.07 18.81
CA LYS A 63 4.19 -8.93 19.51
C LYS A 63 5.71 -8.95 19.37
N GLY A 64 6.26 -7.92 18.73
CA GLY A 64 7.70 -7.79 18.48
C GLY A 64 8.22 -8.62 17.30
N ARG A 65 7.35 -9.30 16.54
CA ARG A 65 7.74 -9.89 15.26
C ARG A 65 7.86 -8.80 14.21
N GLN A 66 8.97 -8.83 13.47
CA GLN A 66 9.13 -8.02 12.27
C GLN A 66 8.20 -8.55 11.18
N SER A 67 7.40 -7.65 10.61
CA SER A 67 6.53 -7.94 9.48
C SER A 67 6.71 -6.93 8.33
N VAL A 68 7.56 -5.92 8.52
CA VAL A 68 8.00 -5.01 7.46
C VAL A 68 9.46 -5.30 7.08
N PHE A 69 9.69 -5.55 5.80
CA PHE A 69 11.02 -5.85 5.26
C PHE A 69 11.38 -4.89 4.14
N ILE A 70 12.62 -4.39 4.15
CA ILE A 70 13.15 -3.54 3.08
C ILE A 70 14.17 -4.36 2.29
N LYS A 71 13.82 -4.72 1.06
CA LYS A 71 14.70 -5.42 0.13
C LYS A 71 15.29 -4.42 -0.86
N LYS A 72 16.58 -4.10 -0.72
CA LYS A 72 17.29 -3.30 -1.72
C LYS A 72 17.54 -4.14 -2.95
N VAL A 73 16.91 -3.77 -4.05
CA VAL A 73 17.14 -4.38 -5.36
C VAL A 73 18.11 -3.49 -6.11
N GLY A 74 19.21 -4.04 -6.64
CA GLY A 74 20.23 -3.28 -7.37
C GLY A 74 19.80 -2.79 -8.76
N GLY A 75 18.49 -2.64 -8.99
CA GLY A 75 17.91 -2.20 -10.24
C GLY A 75 17.93 -0.68 -10.37
N VAL A 76 17.83 -0.23 -11.62
CA VAL A 76 17.69 1.17 -11.99
C VAL A 76 16.43 1.33 -12.83
N GLN A 77 15.84 2.53 -12.76
CA GLN A 77 14.73 2.95 -13.56
C GLN A 77 15.17 3.06 -15.02
N ASP A 78 14.44 2.41 -15.91
CA ASP A 78 14.64 2.51 -17.35
C ASP A 78 14.01 3.80 -17.93
N GLU A 79 14.16 4.00 -19.23
CA GLU A 79 13.58 5.14 -19.95
C GLU A 79 12.04 5.24 -19.85
N ASN A 80 11.38 4.12 -19.55
CA ASN A 80 9.93 4.04 -19.40
C ASN A 80 9.48 4.32 -17.96
N GLY A 81 10.40 4.57 -17.03
CA GLY A 81 10.07 4.78 -15.62
C GLY A 81 9.82 3.48 -14.87
N THR A 82 10.31 2.35 -15.36
CA THR A 82 10.09 1.00 -14.81
C THR A 82 11.37 0.41 -14.26
N ASN A 83 11.26 -0.54 -13.32
CA ASN A 83 12.39 -1.27 -12.76
C ASN A 83 12.14 -2.78 -12.89
N SER A 84 12.84 -3.40 -13.85
CA SER A 84 12.70 -4.83 -14.17
C SER A 84 13.22 -5.74 -13.07
N LEU A 85 14.31 -5.36 -12.39
CA LEU A 85 14.86 -6.16 -11.30
C LEU A 85 13.92 -6.15 -10.08
N GLU A 86 13.21 -5.04 -9.83
CA GLU A 86 12.16 -5.03 -8.80
C GLU A 86 11.02 -6.00 -9.16
N ALA A 87 10.61 -6.04 -10.43
CA ALA A 87 9.58 -6.97 -10.89
C ALA A 87 10.00 -8.43 -10.76
N GLU A 88 11.25 -8.75 -11.12
CA GLU A 88 11.83 -10.08 -10.92
C GLU A 88 11.87 -10.45 -9.44
N ALA A 89 12.34 -9.55 -8.58
CA ALA A 89 12.43 -9.79 -7.15
C ALA A 89 11.05 -10.04 -6.50
N ILE A 90 10.02 -9.34 -6.96
CA ILE A 90 8.64 -9.55 -6.53
C ILE A 90 8.11 -10.89 -7.03
N LEU A 91 8.33 -11.22 -8.31
CA LEU A 91 7.89 -12.49 -8.88
C LEU A 91 8.52 -13.68 -8.16
N ILE A 92 9.83 -13.61 -7.87
CA ILE A 92 10.52 -14.65 -7.09
C ILE A 92 9.82 -14.85 -5.75
N HIS A 93 9.52 -13.77 -5.04
CA HIS A 93 8.85 -13.88 -3.75
C HIS A 93 7.43 -14.45 -3.84
N ILE A 94 6.66 -14.05 -4.86
CA ILE A 94 5.34 -14.65 -5.13
C ILE A 94 5.46 -16.16 -5.34
N LYS A 95 6.44 -16.59 -6.14
CA LYS A 95 6.68 -18.02 -6.40
C LYS A 95 7.13 -18.78 -5.14
N GLU A 96 7.94 -18.16 -4.29
CA GLU A 96 8.32 -18.72 -2.99
C GLU A 96 7.08 -18.97 -2.12
N VAL A 97 6.16 -18.01 -2.03
CA VAL A 97 4.90 -18.16 -1.27
C VAL A 97 4.04 -19.28 -1.87
N ILE A 98 3.87 -19.30 -3.20
CA ILE A 98 3.08 -20.35 -3.88
C ILE A 98 3.62 -21.74 -3.55
N VAL A 99 4.94 -21.93 -3.60
CA VAL A 99 5.59 -23.22 -3.28
C VAL A 99 5.44 -23.57 -1.80
N GLN A 100 5.60 -22.59 -0.90
CA GLN A 100 5.44 -22.82 0.55
C GLN A 100 4.02 -23.24 0.94
N GLU A 101 3.03 -22.78 0.17
CA GLU A 101 1.61 -23.03 0.42
C GLU A 101 1.01 -24.08 -0.50
N GLU A 102 1.83 -24.81 -1.29
CA GLU A 102 1.35 -25.73 -2.32
C GLU A 102 0.44 -26.84 -1.75
N GLU A 103 0.73 -27.31 -0.54
CA GLU A 103 -0.02 -28.36 0.16
C GLU A 103 -1.23 -27.83 0.96
N LEU A 104 -1.43 -26.51 1.02
CA LEU A 104 -2.55 -25.91 1.75
C LEU A 104 -3.84 -25.96 0.92
N PRO A 105 -5.01 -26.16 1.55
CA PRO A 105 -6.28 -25.90 0.89
C PRO A 105 -6.37 -24.46 0.36
N ASN A 106 -7.06 -24.26 -0.75
CA ASN A 106 -7.14 -22.96 -1.43
C ASN A 106 -7.64 -21.83 -0.53
N GLU A 107 -8.56 -22.13 0.39
CA GLU A 107 -9.13 -21.17 1.35
C GLU A 107 -8.18 -20.77 2.48
N HIS A 108 -7.08 -21.50 2.67
CA HIS A 108 -6.01 -21.20 3.64
C HIS A 108 -4.78 -20.53 3.01
N CYS A 109 -4.75 -20.40 1.68
CA CYS A 109 -3.65 -19.73 0.99
C CYS A 109 -3.69 -18.22 1.22
N SER A 110 -2.53 -17.63 1.43
CA SER A 110 -2.37 -16.20 1.64
C SER A 110 -2.77 -15.42 0.39
N SER A 111 -3.52 -14.36 0.59
CA SER A 111 -3.83 -13.39 -0.46
C SER A 111 -2.66 -12.43 -0.68
N ILE A 112 -2.32 -12.14 -1.93
CA ILE A 112 -1.14 -11.32 -2.28
C ILE A 112 -1.55 -10.05 -3.00
N GLY A 113 -1.07 -8.91 -2.52
CA GLY A 113 -1.15 -7.61 -3.16
C GLY A 113 0.21 -7.15 -3.65
N VAL A 114 0.27 -6.67 -4.88
CA VAL A 114 1.43 -6.01 -5.45
C VAL A 114 1.06 -4.57 -5.73
N LEU A 115 1.83 -3.64 -5.20
CA LEU A 115 1.56 -2.22 -5.31
C LEU A 115 2.75 -1.48 -5.90
N SER A 116 2.48 -0.56 -6.82
CA SER A 116 3.45 0.47 -7.18
C SER A 116 2.76 1.84 -7.25
N PRO A 117 3.37 2.91 -6.73
CA PRO A 117 2.83 4.25 -6.87
C PRO A 117 2.79 4.72 -8.34
N PHE A 118 3.61 4.13 -9.22
CA PHE A 118 3.76 4.55 -10.61
C PHE A 118 3.02 3.63 -11.57
N ARG A 119 2.14 4.20 -12.41
CA ARG A 119 1.34 3.44 -13.38
C ARG A 119 2.19 2.66 -14.38
N ASN A 120 3.28 3.24 -14.88
CA ASN A 120 4.15 2.53 -15.82
C ASN A 120 4.72 1.24 -15.21
N GLN A 121 5.09 1.28 -13.93
CA GLN A 121 5.56 0.10 -13.22
C GLN A 121 4.44 -0.91 -12.98
N THR A 122 3.22 -0.47 -12.64
CA THR A 122 2.08 -1.40 -12.52
C THR A 122 1.73 -2.07 -13.84
N ASP A 123 1.80 -1.34 -14.95
CA ASP A 123 1.50 -1.89 -16.27
C ASP A 123 2.59 -2.89 -16.69
N TYR A 124 3.85 -2.56 -16.44
CA TYR A 124 4.98 -3.47 -16.66
C TYR A 124 4.87 -4.76 -15.83
N LEU A 125 4.60 -4.64 -14.52
CA LEU A 125 4.39 -5.78 -13.63
C LEU A 125 3.23 -6.67 -14.11
N SER A 126 2.15 -6.06 -14.64
CA SER A 126 0.98 -6.79 -15.14
C SER A 126 1.34 -7.69 -16.32
N GLU A 127 2.02 -7.14 -17.33
CA GLU A 127 2.48 -7.92 -18.49
C GLU A 127 3.55 -8.96 -18.10
N TYR A 128 4.45 -8.60 -17.18
CA TYR A 128 5.45 -9.51 -16.66
C TYR A 128 4.81 -10.69 -15.92
N PHE A 129 3.81 -10.46 -15.08
CA PHE A 129 3.15 -11.54 -14.34
C PHE A 129 2.27 -12.42 -15.23
N LYS A 130 1.58 -11.86 -16.24
CA LYS A 130 0.81 -12.67 -17.21
C LYS A 130 1.64 -13.72 -17.92
N THR A 131 2.94 -13.46 -18.11
CA THR A 131 3.86 -14.38 -18.80
C THR A 131 4.57 -15.36 -17.85
N HIS A 132 4.50 -15.14 -16.53
CA HIS A 132 5.28 -15.90 -15.55
C HIS A 132 4.46 -16.58 -14.45
N LEU A 133 3.18 -16.24 -14.30
CA LEU A 133 2.24 -16.83 -13.34
C LEU A 133 1.07 -17.49 -14.09
N THR A 134 0.59 -18.62 -13.57
CA THR A 134 -0.59 -19.27 -14.14
C THR A 134 -1.87 -18.58 -13.66
N PHE A 135 -2.96 -18.75 -14.40
CA PHE A 135 -4.27 -18.27 -13.97
C PHE A 135 -4.72 -18.92 -12.64
N GLU A 136 -4.33 -20.17 -12.41
CA GLU A 136 -4.63 -20.90 -11.18
C GLU A 136 -3.92 -20.29 -9.98
N ASP A 137 -2.62 -19.97 -10.10
CA ASP A 137 -1.85 -19.29 -9.05
C ASP A 137 -2.47 -17.94 -8.68
N ILE A 138 -2.80 -17.14 -9.70
CA ILE A 138 -3.42 -15.81 -9.53
C ILE A 138 -4.75 -15.94 -8.79
N LYS A 139 -5.57 -16.93 -9.14
CA LYS A 139 -6.88 -17.15 -8.52
C LYS A 139 -6.73 -17.69 -7.09
N ARG A 140 -5.84 -18.66 -6.88
CA ARG A 140 -5.60 -19.32 -5.59
C ARG A 140 -5.14 -18.33 -4.52
N HIS A 141 -4.12 -17.52 -4.84
CA HIS A 141 -3.57 -16.50 -3.94
C HIS A 141 -4.23 -15.13 -4.09
N LYS A 142 -5.38 -15.05 -4.79
CA LYS A 142 -6.13 -13.80 -5.03
C LYS A 142 -5.22 -12.62 -5.43
N ILE A 143 -4.21 -12.90 -6.27
CA ILE A 143 -3.11 -11.99 -6.57
C ILE A 143 -3.65 -10.76 -7.26
N ARG A 144 -3.40 -9.59 -6.68
CA ARG A 144 -3.90 -8.31 -7.19
C ARG A 144 -2.79 -7.31 -7.30
N LEU A 145 -2.80 -6.57 -8.40
CA LEU A 145 -1.79 -5.58 -8.75
C LEU A 145 -2.47 -4.23 -9.00
N GLY A 146 -1.88 -3.16 -8.50
CA GLY A 146 -2.41 -1.82 -8.75
C GLY A 146 -1.64 -0.70 -8.09
N THR A 147 -2.12 0.51 -8.29
CA THR A 147 -1.64 1.70 -7.58
C THR A 147 -2.31 1.83 -6.20
N PRO A 148 -1.83 2.70 -5.29
CA PRO A 148 -2.48 2.93 -4.00
C PRO A 148 -3.99 3.15 -4.10
N TYR A 149 -4.45 3.92 -5.09
CA TYR A 149 -5.88 4.17 -5.32
C TYR A 149 -6.69 2.90 -5.64
N HIS A 150 -6.09 1.88 -6.26
CA HIS A 150 -6.76 0.60 -6.51
C HIS A 150 -6.90 -0.25 -5.24
N PHE A 151 -6.06 -0.01 -4.24
CA PHE A 151 -6.11 -0.70 -2.95
C PHE A 151 -6.89 0.09 -1.88
N GLN A 152 -7.57 1.17 -2.25
CA GLN A 152 -8.42 1.89 -1.32
C GLN A 152 -9.61 1.04 -0.91
N GLY A 153 -9.67 0.68 0.37
CA GLY A 153 -10.71 -0.22 0.91
C GLY A 153 -10.44 -1.71 0.71
N GLU A 154 -9.36 -2.09 0.01
CA GLU A 154 -8.92 -3.48 -0.09
C GLU A 154 -7.71 -3.77 0.81
N GLU A 155 -7.53 -5.04 1.18
CA GLU A 155 -6.41 -5.55 1.97
C GLU A 155 -5.99 -6.93 1.47
N ARG A 156 -4.73 -7.30 1.74
CA ARG A 156 -4.15 -8.61 1.40
C ARG A 156 -3.26 -9.06 2.54
N ASP A 157 -3.12 -10.37 2.72
CA ASP A 157 -2.29 -10.93 3.79
C ASP A 157 -0.80 -10.60 3.59
N ILE A 158 -0.37 -10.51 2.33
CA ILE A 158 0.99 -10.14 1.93
C ILE A 158 0.93 -8.96 0.96
N MET A 159 1.60 -7.86 1.28
CA MET A 159 1.75 -6.70 0.39
C MET A 159 3.20 -6.55 -0.07
N LEU A 160 3.42 -6.51 -1.38
CA LEU A 160 4.72 -6.33 -2.03
C LEU A 160 4.73 -4.98 -2.76
N LEU A 161 5.60 -4.07 -2.33
CA LEU A 161 5.65 -2.71 -2.88
C LEU A 161 6.87 -2.55 -3.80
N SER A 162 6.63 -2.17 -5.06
CA SER A 162 7.66 -1.75 -6.02
C SER A 162 7.70 -0.24 -6.10
N MET A 163 8.83 0.36 -5.73
CA MET A 163 9.01 1.81 -5.74
C MET A 163 9.42 2.33 -7.11
N ALA A 164 10.15 1.55 -7.91
CA ALA A 164 10.66 1.96 -9.22
C ALA A 164 11.32 3.34 -9.22
N LEU A 165 12.03 3.66 -8.13
CA LEU A 165 12.81 4.89 -7.97
C LEU A 165 14.25 4.54 -7.65
N ASP A 166 15.17 5.29 -8.24
CA ASP A 166 16.59 5.26 -7.93
C ASP A 166 17.15 6.67 -7.75
N ASN A 167 18.46 6.78 -7.48
CA ASN A 167 19.12 8.06 -7.19
C ASN A 167 19.10 9.07 -8.35
N ASN A 168 18.88 8.62 -9.59
CA ASN A 168 18.78 9.43 -10.80
C ASN A 168 17.32 9.71 -11.20
N SER A 169 16.34 9.14 -10.50
CA SER A 169 14.92 9.39 -10.78
C SER A 169 14.57 10.87 -10.61
N HIS A 170 13.65 11.34 -11.45
CA HIS A 170 13.24 12.75 -11.42
C HIS A 170 12.65 13.13 -10.05
N PRO A 171 12.99 14.29 -9.45
CA PRO A 171 12.52 14.71 -8.12
C PRO A 171 10.99 14.70 -7.93
N ALA A 172 10.25 14.87 -9.03
CA ALA A 172 8.80 14.78 -9.04
C ALA A 172 8.27 13.40 -8.58
N GLY A 173 8.98 12.30 -8.87
CA GLY A 173 8.62 10.95 -8.42
C GLY A 173 8.67 10.83 -6.90
N PHE A 174 9.74 11.32 -6.27
CA PHE A 174 9.86 11.40 -4.82
C PHE A 174 8.79 12.30 -4.19
N LYS A 175 8.52 13.46 -4.80
CA LYS A 175 7.46 14.37 -4.32
C LYS A 175 6.08 13.72 -4.37
N TYR A 176 5.79 12.95 -5.41
CA TYR A 176 4.52 12.23 -5.54
C TYR A 176 4.38 11.12 -4.50
N LEU A 177 5.44 10.31 -4.30
CA LEU A 177 5.45 9.25 -3.28
C LEU A 177 5.31 9.81 -1.86
N ASN A 178 5.88 10.98 -1.58
CA ASN A 178 5.78 11.65 -0.29
C ASN A 178 4.44 12.31 0.00
N LYS A 179 3.45 12.23 -0.91
CA LYS A 179 2.09 12.65 -0.59
C LYS A 179 1.50 11.73 0.47
N GLU A 180 0.90 12.31 1.49
CA GLU A 180 0.44 11.57 2.68
C GLU A 180 -0.63 10.52 2.33
N ASP A 181 -1.57 10.86 1.44
CA ASP A 181 -2.60 9.95 0.95
C ASP A 181 -2.03 8.76 0.19
N VAL A 182 -1.03 9.01 -0.67
CA VAL A 182 -0.37 7.95 -1.47
C VAL A 182 0.42 7.01 -0.56
N PHE A 183 1.26 7.56 0.32
CA PHE A 183 2.13 6.77 1.18
C PHE A 183 1.35 6.00 2.23
N ASN A 184 0.42 6.66 2.94
CA ASN A 184 -0.35 6.03 4.00
C ASN A 184 -1.21 4.89 3.46
N VAL A 185 -1.84 5.06 2.29
CA VAL A 185 -2.58 3.96 1.66
C VAL A 185 -1.63 2.81 1.36
N ALA A 186 -0.47 3.05 0.73
CA ALA A 186 0.47 1.99 0.34
C ALA A 186 0.91 1.11 1.52
N ILE A 187 1.12 1.67 2.71
CA ILE A 187 1.68 0.95 3.86
C ILE A 187 0.63 0.38 4.84
N THR A 188 -0.66 0.56 4.58
CA THR A 188 -1.76 0.12 5.48
C THR A 188 -2.71 -0.91 4.84
N ARG A 189 -2.24 -1.62 3.81
CA ARG A 189 -3.03 -2.63 3.07
C ARG A 189 -2.73 -4.08 3.47
N ALA A 190 -1.71 -4.28 4.30
CA ALA A 190 -1.39 -5.56 4.96
C ALA A 190 -1.90 -5.57 6.40
#